data_AF-A0A1Y4RWB9-F1
#
_entry.id   AF-A0A1Y4RWB9-F1
#
_cell.length_a   1.000
_cell.length_b   1.000
_cell.length_c   1.000
_cell.angle_alpha   90.00
_cell.angle_beta   90.00
_cell.angle_gamma   90.00
#
_symmetry.space_group_name_H-M   'P 1'
#
loop_
_entity.id
_entity.type
_entity.pdbx_description
1 polymer ?
#
loop_
_entity_poly.entity_id
_entity_poly.type
_entity_poly.pdbx_seq_one_letter_code
_entity_poly.pdbx_strand_id
1 'polypeptide(L)'
;MTKRDAAQLVAIVVTAYPNYDKFRDADSVKATVSLWAMMFEDVDAPLVALAVKKHIATSKWPPSVAELREILLEIAHPDLIAPDQAWLAVSDLLYSVGEFNHGDLKQQLPPLVARAVESIGWNNLWEMHRGHWGGGKPGMDRVAFMQQYTPMYEREKARDMTPGELTTQIDAVAASLPDKGQKKLADRESDRRKREQYYASLSGWNRREALAAADPLALEAGEVSDT
;
A
#
# COMPACT_ATOMS: atom_id res chain seq x y z
N MET A 1 16.24 17.13 6.10
CA MET A 1 17.10 17.56 7.24
C MET A 1 18.32 18.35 6.78
N THR A 2 19.03 19.05 7.67
CA THR A 2 20.26 19.81 7.34
C THR A 2 21.53 18.95 7.44
N LYS A 3 22.66 19.43 6.88
CA LYS A 3 23.97 18.80 7.03
C LYS A 3 24.44 18.71 8.49
N ARG A 4 24.03 19.66 9.34
CA ARG A 4 24.32 19.63 10.78
C ARG A 4 23.57 18.48 11.45
N ASP A 5 22.32 18.27 11.11
CA ASP A 5 21.50 17.17 11.65
C ASP A 5 22.08 15.82 11.22
N ALA A 6 22.44 15.69 9.94
CA ALA A 6 23.08 14.49 9.41
C ALA A 6 24.40 14.19 10.14
N ALA A 7 25.23 15.19 10.44
CA ALA A 7 26.47 15.01 11.20
C ALA A 7 26.21 14.46 12.61
N GLN A 8 25.16 14.95 13.30
CA GLN A 8 24.79 14.46 14.62
C GLN A 8 24.31 13.00 14.57
N LEU A 9 23.48 12.65 13.59
CA LEU A 9 22.98 11.28 13.43
C LEU A 9 24.08 10.29 13.05
N VAL A 10 24.98 10.66 12.14
CA VAL A 10 26.14 9.84 11.78
C VAL A 10 27.06 9.64 12.98
N ALA A 11 27.27 10.65 13.84
CA ALA A 11 28.06 10.50 15.06
C ALA A 11 27.45 9.47 16.03
N ILE A 12 26.12 9.41 16.13
CA ILE A 12 25.42 8.36 16.91
C ILE A 12 25.70 6.98 16.31
N VAL A 13 25.61 6.84 14.99
CA VAL A 13 25.90 5.57 14.28
C VAL A 13 27.35 5.13 14.50
N VAL A 14 28.33 6.02 14.34
CA VAL A 14 29.75 5.73 14.58
C VAL A 14 29.96 5.21 16.01
N THR A 15 29.26 5.82 16.98
CA THR A 15 29.32 5.41 18.39
C THR A 15 28.67 4.04 18.63
N ALA A 16 27.56 3.74 17.96
CA ALA A 16 26.86 2.47 18.07
C ALA A 16 27.64 1.30 17.43
N TYR A 17 28.49 1.58 16.44
CA TYR A 17 29.25 0.57 15.68
C TYR A 17 30.76 0.85 15.68
N PRO A 18 31.44 0.81 16.84
CA PRO A 18 32.84 1.24 16.99
C PRO A 18 33.87 0.38 16.25
N ASN A 19 33.50 -0.86 15.91
CA ASN A 19 34.37 -1.82 15.21
C ASN A 19 34.29 -1.72 13.68
N TYR A 20 33.52 -0.78 13.14
CA TYR A 20 33.39 -0.62 11.69
C TYR A 20 34.54 0.24 11.13
N ASP A 21 35.48 -0.39 10.42
CA ASP A 21 36.74 0.25 10.00
C ASP A 21 36.56 1.54 9.19
N LYS A 22 35.51 1.66 8.37
CA LYS A 22 35.27 2.87 7.57
C LYS A 22 34.95 4.10 8.42
N PHE A 23 34.55 3.94 9.68
CA PHE A 23 34.32 5.06 10.59
C PHE A 23 35.59 5.56 11.28
N ARG A 24 36.74 4.91 11.06
CA ARG A 24 38.05 5.39 11.54
C ARG A 24 38.65 6.46 10.62
N ASP A 25 38.19 6.53 9.38
CA ASP A 25 38.62 7.52 8.41
C ASP A 25 37.70 8.75 8.42
N ALA A 26 38.29 9.93 8.69
CA ALA A 26 37.55 11.18 8.81
C ALA A 26 36.89 11.59 7.47
N ASP A 27 37.50 11.29 6.34
CA ASP A 27 36.96 11.66 5.03
C ASP A 27 35.80 10.75 4.63
N SER A 28 35.87 9.45 4.95
CA SER A 28 34.75 8.52 4.85
C SER A 28 33.54 8.99 5.66
N VAL A 29 33.75 9.44 6.91
CA VAL A 29 32.65 9.98 7.75
C VAL A 29 32.05 11.24 7.14
N LYS A 30 32.87 12.18 6.65
CA LYS A 30 32.37 13.40 5.97
C LYS A 30 31.56 13.07 4.70
N ALA A 31 31.99 12.06 3.96
CA ALA A 31 31.26 11.57 2.78
C ALA A 31 29.91 10.97 3.19
N THR A 32 29.85 10.17 4.26
CA THR A 32 28.58 9.65 4.81
C THR A 32 27.64 10.77 5.25
N VAL A 33 28.14 11.78 5.96
CA VAL A 33 27.34 12.94 6.37
C VAL A 33 26.76 13.68 5.17
N SER A 34 27.55 13.88 4.12
CA SER A 34 27.10 14.57 2.91
C SER A 34 26.07 13.75 2.14
N LEU A 35 26.27 12.43 2.06
CA LEU A 35 25.30 11.50 1.47
C LEU A 35 23.97 11.53 2.24
N TRP A 36 24.00 11.47 3.57
CA TRP A 36 22.79 11.49 4.38
C TRP A 36 22.05 12.82 4.31
N ALA A 37 22.78 13.93 4.28
CA ALA A 37 22.18 15.26 4.11
C ALA A 37 21.39 15.36 2.78
N MET A 38 21.92 14.78 1.70
CA MET A 38 21.25 14.69 0.40
C MET A 38 20.08 13.70 0.42
N MET A 39 20.32 12.47 0.89
CA MET A 39 19.33 11.38 0.81
C MET A 39 18.17 11.52 1.79
N PHE A 40 18.23 12.43 2.76
CA PHE A 40 17.17 12.71 3.72
C PHE A 40 16.84 14.20 3.77
N GLU A 41 17.12 14.96 2.71
CA GLU A 41 16.84 16.39 2.67
C GLU A 41 15.35 16.69 2.86
N ASP A 42 14.50 15.80 2.34
CA ASP A 42 13.03 15.79 2.37
C ASP A 42 12.41 15.24 3.67
N VAL A 43 13.23 14.71 4.60
CA VAL A 43 12.76 14.10 5.85
C VAL A 43 13.20 14.91 7.07
N ASP A 44 12.29 15.08 8.03
CA ASP A 44 12.56 15.74 9.30
C ASP A 44 13.57 14.94 10.14
N ALA A 45 14.56 15.65 10.71
CA ALA A 45 15.63 15.03 11.49
C ALA A 45 15.14 14.13 12.66
N PRO A 46 14.07 14.50 13.42
CA PRO A 46 13.51 13.64 14.46
C PRO A 46 13.00 12.28 13.95
N LEU A 47 12.42 12.21 12.73
CA LEU A 47 11.95 10.95 12.15
C LEU A 47 13.14 10.05 11.79
N VAL A 48 14.18 10.61 11.18
CA VAL A 48 15.39 9.83 10.87
C VAL A 48 16.10 9.38 12.15
N ALA A 49 16.07 10.19 13.21
CA ALA A 49 16.58 9.79 14.52
C ALA A 49 15.83 8.57 15.09
N LEU A 50 14.52 8.49 14.93
CA LEU A 50 13.73 7.31 15.32
C LEU A 50 14.12 6.09 14.49
N ALA A 51 14.29 6.25 13.18
CA ALA A 51 14.72 5.17 12.30
C ALA A 51 16.11 4.62 12.67
N VAL A 52 17.07 5.52 12.93
CA VAL A 52 18.41 5.16 13.40
C VAL A 52 18.35 4.40 14.73
N LYS A 53 17.56 4.89 15.70
CA LYS A 53 17.40 4.21 17.00
C LYS A 53 16.80 2.82 16.86
N LYS A 54 15.76 2.66 16.03
CA LYS A 54 15.16 1.35 15.74
C LYS A 54 16.21 0.41 15.12
N HIS A 55 16.96 0.89 14.12
CA HIS A 55 17.99 0.09 13.47
C HIS A 55 19.09 -0.36 14.43
N ILE A 56 19.58 0.54 15.29
CA ILE A 56 20.59 0.21 16.32
C ILE A 56 20.07 -0.87 17.27
N ALA A 57 18.78 -0.82 17.62
CA ALA A 57 18.19 -1.80 18.53
C ALA A 57 18.05 -3.21 17.90
N THR A 58 18.00 -3.33 16.57
CA THR A 58 17.68 -4.59 15.89
C THR A 58 18.79 -5.12 14.97
N SER A 59 19.82 -4.33 14.67
CA SER A 59 20.88 -4.69 13.73
C SER A 59 22.27 -4.64 14.35
N LYS A 60 23.09 -5.63 14.01
CA LYS A 60 24.50 -5.73 14.42
C LYS A 60 25.44 -4.92 13.52
N TRP A 61 24.94 -4.42 12.39
CA TRP A 61 25.73 -3.75 11.35
C TRP A 61 25.29 -2.29 11.19
N PRO A 62 26.17 -1.38 10.75
CA PRO A 62 25.76 -0.01 10.46
C PRO A 62 24.67 0.07 9.38
N PRO A 63 23.68 0.97 9.53
CA PRO A 63 22.61 1.13 8.55
C PRO A 63 23.09 1.66 7.20
N SER A 64 22.51 1.15 6.14
CA SER A 64 22.44 1.79 4.83
C SER A 64 21.33 2.85 4.80
N VAL A 65 21.38 3.74 3.80
CA VAL A 65 20.31 4.72 3.54
C VAL A 65 18.99 4.01 3.24
N ALA A 66 19.04 2.89 2.52
CA ALA A 66 17.85 2.13 2.14
C ALA A 66 17.14 1.52 3.37
N GLU A 67 17.90 0.90 4.29
CA GLU A 67 17.34 0.33 5.53
C GLU A 67 16.66 1.41 6.40
N LEU A 68 17.25 2.61 6.48
CA LEU A 68 16.61 3.70 7.22
C LEU A 68 15.37 4.22 6.52
N ARG A 69 15.36 4.31 5.19
CA ARG A 69 14.16 4.70 4.41
C ARG A 69 13.05 3.64 4.52
N GLU A 70 13.40 2.36 4.62
CA GLU A 70 12.45 1.29 4.88
C GLU A 70 11.81 1.44 6.28
N ILE A 71 12.61 1.71 7.31
CA ILE A 71 12.08 1.99 8.65
C ILE A 71 11.22 3.27 8.67
N LEU A 72 11.64 4.31 7.97
CA LEU A 72 10.87 5.55 7.86
C LEU A 72 9.51 5.30 7.21
N LEU A 73 9.45 4.46 6.19
CA LEU A 73 8.20 4.06 5.54
C LEU A 73 7.26 3.38 6.55
N GLU A 74 7.77 2.43 7.34
CA GLU A 74 6.97 1.77 8.39
C GLU A 74 6.42 2.74 9.44
N ILE A 75 7.13 3.85 9.71
CA ILE A 75 6.71 4.89 10.66
C ILE A 75 5.69 5.85 10.03
N ALA A 76 5.95 6.27 8.78
CA ALA A 76 5.20 7.34 8.12
C ALA A 76 3.98 6.86 7.33
N HIS A 77 3.98 5.60 6.88
CA HIS A 77 2.98 5.03 5.98
C HIS A 77 2.38 3.73 6.54
N PRO A 78 1.66 3.79 7.68
CA PRO A 78 0.96 2.62 8.21
C PRO A 78 -0.18 2.13 7.29
N ASP A 79 -0.55 2.92 6.29
CA ASP A 79 -1.53 2.60 5.26
C ASP A 79 -1.01 1.64 4.18
N LEU A 80 0.32 1.50 4.03
CA LEU A 80 0.90 0.51 3.13
C LEU A 80 0.98 -0.87 3.81
N ILE A 81 -0.08 -1.65 3.64
CA ILE A 81 -0.27 -2.92 4.34
C ILE A 81 0.70 -4.01 3.83
N ALA A 82 1.40 -4.67 4.75
CA ALA A 82 2.29 -5.77 4.42
C ALA A 82 1.54 -6.95 3.76
N PRO A 83 2.17 -7.73 2.85
CA PRO A 83 1.48 -8.78 2.09
C PRO A 83 0.75 -9.84 2.91
N ASP A 84 1.31 -10.23 4.05
CA ASP A 84 0.70 -11.19 4.98
C ASP A 84 -0.57 -10.63 5.65
N GLN A 85 -0.51 -9.38 6.12
CA GLN A 85 -1.66 -8.68 6.71
C GLN A 85 -2.75 -8.41 5.67
N ALA A 86 -2.34 -8.05 4.45
CA ALA A 86 -3.26 -7.84 3.33
C ALA A 86 -4.01 -9.13 2.97
N TRP A 87 -3.30 -10.27 2.93
CA TRP A 87 -3.94 -11.57 2.72
C TRP A 87 -4.93 -11.91 3.84
N LEU A 88 -4.57 -11.66 5.10
CA LEU A 88 -5.46 -11.93 6.23
C LEU A 88 -6.78 -11.14 6.09
N ALA A 89 -6.71 -9.85 5.76
CA ALA A 89 -7.90 -9.03 5.53
C ALA A 89 -8.78 -9.56 4.38
N VAL A 90 -8.18 -10.02 3.28
CA VAL A 90 -8.93 -10.62 2.16
C VAL A 90 -9.53 -11.96 2.55
N SER A 91 -8.80 -12.81 3.27
CA SER A 91 -9.28 -14.09 3.78
C SER A 91 -10.49 -13.89 4.71
N ASP A 92 -10.42 -12.94 5.64
CA ASP A 92 -11.52 -12.61 6.55
C ASP A 92 -12.76 -12.11 5.79
N LEU A 93 -12.55 -11.33 4.73
CA LEU A 93 -13.63 -10.87 3.86
C LEU A 93 -14.27 -12.03 3.08
N LEU A 94 -13.46 -12.96 2.54
CA LEU A 94 -13.95 -14.17 1.87
C LEU A 94 -14.84 -14.99 2.82
N TYR A 95 -14.37 -15.22 4.05
CA TYR A 95 -15.13 -15.95 5.07
C TYR A 95 -16.44 -15.26 5.47
N SER A 96 -16.43 -13.93 5.59
CA SER A 96 -17.60 -13.18 6.10
C SER A 96 -18.67 -12.91 5.04
N VAL A 97 -18.28 -12.67 3.79
CA VAL A 97 -19.22 -12.31 2.72
C VAL A 97 -19.64 -13.52 1.87
N GLY A 98 -18.73 -14.46 1.66
CA GLY A 98 -18.99 -15.62 0.82
C GLY A 98 -18.98 -15.31 -0.68
N GLU A 99 -19.66 -16.15 -1.45
CA GLU A 99 -19.69 -16.13 -2.92
C GLU A 99 -20.18 -14.79 -3.50
N PHE A 100 -21.27 -14.28 -2.94
CA PHE A 100 -22.05 -13.19 -3.54
C PHE A 100 -21.66 -11.83 -2.95
N ASN A 101 -20.41 -11.40 -3.16
CA ASN A 101 -20.00 -10.05 -2.80
C ASN A 101 -20.46 -9.03 -3.86
N HIS A 102 -21.55 -8.34 -3.55
CA HIS A 102 -22.09 -7.24 -4.37
C HIS A 102 -21.67 -5.86 -3.87
N GLY A 103 -20.84 -5.78 -2.83
CA GLY A 103 -20.37 -4.50 -2.29
C GLY A 103 -19.19 -3.92 -3.06
N ASP A 104 -18.91 -2.64 -2.80
CA ASP A 104 -17.74 -1.96 -3.35
C ASP A 104 -16.49 -2.37 -2.57
N LEU A 105 -15.57 -3.10 -3.22
CA LEU A 105 -14.32 -3.57 -2.60
C LEU A 105 -13.49 -2.42 -2.03
N LYS A 106 -13.57 -1.21 -2.58
CA LYS A 106 -12.84 -0.03 -2.08
C LYS A 106 -13.40 0.49 -0.75
N GLN A 107 -14.64 0.12 -0.41
CA GLN A 107 -15.24 0.41 0.90
C GLN A 107 -14.99 -0.70 1.91
N GLN A 108 -14.64 -1.92 1.44
CA GLN A 108 -14.43 -3.10 2.27
C GLN A 108 -12.95 -3.37 2.60
N LEU A 109 -12.04 -2.96 1.71
CA LEU A 109 -10.60 -3.23 1.82
C LEU A 109 -9.78 -1.95 1.57
N PRO A 110 -8.56 -1.85 2.11
CA PRO A 110 -7.63 -0.78 1.77
C PRO A 110 -7.42 -0.67 0.25
N PRO A 111 -7.24 0.54 -0.32
CA PRO A 111 -7.29 0.76 -1.76
C PRO A 111 -6.34 -0.14 -2.58
N LEU A 112 -5.10 -0.37 -2.13
CA LEU A 112 -4.15 -1.24 -2.82
C LEU A 112 -4.59 -2.72 -2.80
N VAL A 113 -5.11 -3.17 -1.66
CA VAL A 113 -5.63 -4.53 -1.46
C VAL A 113 -6.86 -4.75 -2.32
N ALA A 114 -7.80 -3.79 -2.32
CA ALA A 114 -8.97 -3.80 -3.19
C ALA A 114 -8.59 -3.90 -4.67
N ARG A 115 -7.61 -3.10 -5.13
CA ARG A 115 -7.09 -3.17 -6.51
C ARG A 115 -6.54 -4.56 -6.86
N ALA A 116 -5.83 -5.22 -5.95
CA ALA A 116 -5.33 -6.57 -6.18
C ALA A 116 -6.48 -7.58 -6.33
N VAL A 117 -7.49 -7.53 -5.45
CA VAL A 117 -8.68 -8.38 -5.54
C VAL A 117 -9.47 -8.10 -6.83
N GLU A 118 -9.67 -6.84 -7.20
CA GLU A 118 -10.34 -6.44 -8.45
C GLU A 118 -9.65 -7.02 -9.69
N SER A 119 -8.31 -7.02 -9.71
CA SER A 119 -7.56 -7.55 -10.86
C SER A 119 -7.63 -9.07 -10.99
N ILE A 120 -7.94 -9.79 -9.91
CA ILE A 120 -8.21 -11.24 -9.93
C ILE A 120 -9.69 -11.50 -10.26
N GLY A 121 -10.57 -10.65 -9.72
CA GLY A 121 -12.02 -10.80 -9.73
C GLY A 121 -12.51 -11.60 -8.53
N TRP A 122 -13.54 -11.08 -7.84
CA TRP A 122 -14.08 -11.69 -6.61
C TRP A 122 -14.51 -13.15 -6.79
N ASN A 123 -15.32 -13.43 -7.82
CA ASN A 123 -15.82 -14.78 -8.08
C ASN A 123 -14.68 -15.76 -8.36
N ASN A 124 -13.66 -15.35 -9.13
CA ASN A 124 -12.49 -16.20 -9.39
C ASN A 124 -11.73 -16.51 -8.10
N LEU A 125 -11.56 -15.50 -7.24
CA LEU A 125 -10.91 -15.67 -5.94
C LEU A 125 -11.72 -16.61 -5.04
N TRP A 126 -13.04 -16.47 -5.00
CA TRP A 126 -13.94 -17.35 -4.26
C TRP A 126 -13.90 -18.81 -4.75
N GLU A 127 -13.91 -19.03 -6.07
CA GLU A 127 -13.77 -20.36 -6.67
C GLU A 127 -12.46 -21.04 -6.25
N MET A 128 -11.35 -20.29 -6.24
CA MET A 128 -10.07 -20.79 -5.74
C MET A 128 -10.09 -21.07 -4.24
N HIS A 129 -10.77 -20.22 -3.46
CA HIS A 129 -10.90 -20.35 -2.00
C HIS A 129 -11.65 -21.63 -1.60
N ARG A 130 -12.80 -21.89 -2.23
CA ARG A 130 -13.60 -23.09 -1.98
C ARG A 130 -13.06 -24.36 -2.68
N GLY A 131 -12.00 -24.22 -3.49
CA GLY A 131 -11.51 -25.26 -4.39
C GLY A 131 -11.22 -26.60 -3.72
N HIS A 132 -10.81 -26.63 -2.44
CA HIS A 132 -10.63 -27.87 -1.67
C HIS A 132 -11.86 -28.79 -1.71
N TRP A 133 -13.07 -28.24 -1.69
CA TRP A 133 -14.32 -29.01 -1.72
C TRP A 133 -14.68 -29.52 -3.12
N GLY A 134 -14.12 -28.92 -4.16
CA GLY A 134 -14.37 -29.25 -5.57
C GLY A 134 -13.28 -30.11 -6.23
N GLY A 135 -12.35 -30.68 -5.46
CA GLY A 135 -11.21 -31.43 -5.98
C GLY A 135 -10.03 -30.56 -6.48
N GLY A 136 -10.08 -29.26 -6.20
CA GLY A 136 -8.99 -28.31 -6.45
C GLY A 136 -7.92 -28.30 -5.35
N LYS A 137 -6.81 -27.60 -5.61
CA LYS A 137 -5.70 -27.47 -4.64
C LYS A 137 -6.03 -26.37 -3.61
N PRO A 138 -5.97 -26.65 -2.30
CA PRO A 138 -6.11 -25.62 -1.27
C PRO A 138 -5.06 -24.52 -1.40
N GLY A 139 -5.41 -23.27 -1.07
CA GLY A 139 -4.49 -22.14 -1.01
C GLY A 139 -4.17 -21.46 -2.34
N MET A 140 -4.82 -21.85 -3.43
CA MET A 140 -4.63 -21.20 -4.75
C MET A 140 -5.10 -19.75 -4.77
N ASP A 141 -6.11 -19.42 -3.96
CA ASP A 141 -6.58 -18.07 -3.68
C ASP A 141 -5.46 -17.19 -3.11
N ARG A 142 -4.78 -17.68 -2.07
CA ARG A 142 -3.63 -17.00 -1.47
C ARG A 142 -2.52 -16.81 -2.49
N VAL A 143 -2.22 -17.84 -3.28
CA VAL A 143 -1.16 -17.76 -4.31
C VAL A 143 -1.50 -16.68 -5.33
N ALA A 144 -2.72 -16.69 -5.88
CA ALA A 144 -3.16 -15.71 -6.87
C ALA A 144 -3.11 -14.28 -6.29
N PHE A 145 -3.59 -14.10 -5.06
CA PHE A 145 -3.52 -12.81 -4.37
C PHE A 145 -2.09 -12.33 -4.18
N MET A 146 -1.20 -13.15 -3.63
CA MET A 146 0.18 -12.76 -3.34
C MET A 146 0.97 -12.48 -4.62
N GLN A 147 0.72 -13.22 -5.71
CA GLN A 147 1.34 -12.97 -7.03
C GLN A 147 1.00 -11.58 -7.58
N GLN A 148 -0.17 -11.06 -7.24
CA GLN A 148 -0.62 -9.77 -7.71
C GLN A 148 -0.30 -8.63 -6.74
N TYR A 149 -0.50 -8.86 -5.44
CA TYR A 149 -0.33 -7.84 -4.42
C TYR A 149 1.13 -7.55 -4.10
N THR A 150 2.01 -8.56 -4.03
CA THR A 150 3.41 -8.34 -3.66
C THR A 150 4.13 -7.37 -4.62
N PRO A 151 4.03 -7.52 -5.96
CA PRO A 151 4.63 -6.54 -6.87
C PRO A 151 3.96 -5.16 -6.82
N MET A 152 2.68 -5.07 -6.44
CA MET A 152 2.01 -3.80 -6.21
C MET A 152 2.57 -3.09 -4.97
N TYR A 153 2.66 -3.81 -3.85
CA TYR A 153 3.26 -3.36 -2.60
C TYR A 153 4.70 -2.91 -2.79
N GLU A 154 5.53 -3.71 -3.46
CA GLU A 154 6.94 -3.37 -3.71
C GLU A 154 7.11 -2.10 -4.54
N ARG A 155 6.21 -1.83 -5.50
CA ARG A 155 6.23 -0.60 -6.31
C ARG A 155 5.87 0.63 -5.50
N GLU A 156 4.80 0.58 -4.71
CA GLU A 156 4.42 1.70 -3.84
C GLU A 156 5.50 1.92 -2.76
N LYS A 157 6.01 0.84 -2.15
CA LYS A 157 7.14 0.88 -1.21
C LYS A 157 8.38 1.54 -1.83
N ALA A 158 8.79 1.12 -3.02
CA ALA A 158 9.95 1.70 -3.69
C ALA A 158 9.74 3.18 -4.04
N ARG A 159 8.52 3.54 -4.46
CA ARG A 159 8.15 4.92 -4.76
C ARG A 159 8.22 5.80 -3.51
N ASP A 160 7.62 5.37 -2.40
CA ASP A 160 7.58 6.13 -1.15
C ASP A 160 8.96 6.18 -0.46
N MET A 161 9.78 5.15 -0.66
CA MET A 161 11.20 5.18 -0.26
C MET A 161 12.04 6.13 -1.12
N THR A 162 11.61 6.53 -2.31
CA THR A 162 12.44 7.38 -3.19
C THR A 162 12.24 8.86 -2.83
N PRO A 163 13.31 9.67 -2.65
CA PRO A 163 13.17 11.10 -2.42
C PRO A 163 12.31 11.78 -3.48
N GLY A 164 11.41 12.69 -3.08
CA GLY A 164 10.43 13.29 -3.99
C GLY A 164 11.03 13.99 -5.21
N GLU A 165 12.17 14.68 -5.02
CA GLU A 165 12.89 15.30 -6.14
C GLU A 165 13.44 14.26 -7.12
N LEU A 166 14.04 13.17 -6.61
CA LEU A 166 14.55 12.08 -7.44
C LEU A 166 13.42 11.41 -8.23
N THR A 167 12.27 11.18 -7.60
CA THR A 167 11.06 10.66 -8.28
C THR A 167 10.64 11.60 -9.42
N THR A 168 10.63 12.91 -9.18
CA THR A 168 10.26 13.91 -10.20
C THR A 168 11.24 13.90 -11.38
N GLN A 169 12.54 13.79 -11.11
CA GLN A 169 13.56 13.69 -12.16
C GLN A 169 13.40 12.41 -12.98
N ILE A 170 13.14 11.27 -12.33
CA ILE A 170 12.86 10.00 -12.99
C ILE A 170 11.62 10.11 -13.88
N ASP A 171 10.53 10.69 -13.38
CA ASP A 171 9.29 10.86 -14.13
C ASP A 171 9.49 11.78 -15.36
N ALA A 172 10.28 12.84 -15.22
CA ALA A 172 10.62 13.74 -16.33
C ALA A 172 11.42 13.01 -17.43
N VAL A 173 12.39 12.18 -17.04
CA VAL A 173 13.14 11.35 -18.00
C VAL A 173 12.23 10.33 -18.65
N ALA A 174 11.38 9.65 -17.86
CA ALA A 174 10.44 8.64 -18.38
C ALA A 174 9.46 9.26 -19.41
N ALA A 175 8.97 10.47 -19.16
CA ALA A 175 8.08 11.19 -20.08
C ALA A 175 8.76 11.61 -21.39
N SER A 176 10.09 11.77 -21.40
CA SER A 176 10.86 12.10 -22.61
C SER A 176 11.08 10.90 -23.55
N LEU A 177 10.86 9.68 -23.06
CA LEU A 177 11.07 8.46 -23.83
C LEU A 177 9.88 8.20 -24.77
N PRO A 178 10.11 7.56 -25.94
CA PRO A 178 9.03 7.20 -26.85
C PRO A 178 8.00 6.30 -26.17
N ASP A 179 6.71 6.58 -26.38
CA ASP A 179 5.62 5.75 -25.87
C ASP A 179 5.68 4.34 -26.48
N LYS A 180 5.92 3.33 -25.63
CA LYS A 180 5.93 1.91 -26.02
C LYS A 180 4.64 1.16 -25.68
N GLY A 181 3.56 1.88 -25.36
CA GLY A 181 2.25 1.29 -25.05
C GLY A 181 1.62 1.81 -23.76
N GLN A 182 2.25 2.76 -23.07
CA GLN A 182 1.71 3.41 -21.89
C GLN A 182 0.38 4.11 -22.21
N LYS A 183 0.27 4.76 -23.37
CA LYS A 183 -0.99 5.39 -23.78
C LYS A 183 -2.13 4.37 -23.93
N LYS A 184 -1.86 3.22 -24.54
CA LYS A 184 -2.87 2.16 -24.68
C LYS A 184 -3.35 1.64 -23.33
N LEU A 185 -2.45 1.50 -22.36
CA LEU A 185 -2.80 1.10 -21.00
C LEU A 185 -3.65 2.18 -20.30
N ALA A 186 -3.26 3.46 -20.42
CA ALA A 186 -4.01 4.58 -19.87
C ALA A 186 -5.42 4.70 -20.48
N ASP A 187 -5.54 4.50 -21.80
CA ASP A 187 -6.83 4.49 -22.49
C ASP A 187 -7.75 3.39 -21.95
N ARG A 188 -7.22 2.16 -21.76
CA ARG A 188 -7.99 1.05 -21.17
C ARG A 188 -8.42 1.31 -19.74
N GLU A 189 -7.57 1.92 -18.93
CA GLU A 189 -7.93 2.30 -17.57
C GLU A 189 -9.03 3.38 -17.57
N SER A 190 -8.90 4.41 -18.42
CA SER A 190 -9.91 5.45 -18.58
C SER A 190 -11.26 4.87 -19.03
N ASP A 191 -11.26 3.97 -20.02
CA ASP A 191 -12.47 3.31 -20.50
C ASP A 191 -13.15 2.50 -19.39
N ARG A 192 -12.38 1.80 -18.56
CA ARG A 192 -12.89 1.08 -17.38
C ARG A 192 -13.50 2.05 -16.37
N ARG A 193 -12.80 3.13 -15.99
CA ARG A 193 -13.30 4.12 -15.02
C ARG A 193 -14.62 4.77 -15.49
N LYS A 194 -14.73 5.10 -16.78
CA LYS A 194 -15.98 5.61 -17.37
C LYS A 194 -17.11 4.59 -17.24
N ARG A 195 -16.82 3.32 -17.49
CA ARG A 195 -17.80 2.24 -17.37
C ARG A 195 -18.26 2.03 -15.92
N GLU A 196 -17.34 2.08 -14.96
CA GLU A 196 -17.66 2.01 -13.53
C GLU A 196 -18.56 3.17 -13.09
N GLN A 197 -18.24 4.41 -13.48
CA GLN A 197 -19.06 5.58 -13.19
C GLN A 197 -20.47 5.46 -13.78
N TYR A 198 -20.58 4.96 -15.01
CA TYR A 198 -21.87 4.68 -15.63
C TYR A 198 -22.70 3.69 -14.81
N TYR A 199 -22.13 2.55 -14.40
CA TYR A 199 -22.86 1.58 -13.58
C TYR A 199 -23.21 2.10 -12.19
N ALA A 200 -22.32 2.85 -11.55
CA ALA A 200 -22.60 3.50 -10.26
C ALA A 200 -23.75 4.52 -10.37
N SER A 201 -23.86 5.22 -11.50
CA SER A 201 -24.96 6.16 -11.74
C SER A 201 -26.31 5.44 -11.87
N LEU A 202 -26.35 4.27 -12.52
CA LEU A 202 -27.55 3.45 -12.66
C LEU A 202 -27.99 2.83 -11.32
N SER A 203 -27.06 2.27 -10.54
CA SER A 203 -27.38 1.70 -9.23
C SER A 203 -27.78 2.77 -8.21
N GLY A 204 -27.17 3.96 -8.27
CA GLY A 204 -27.55 5.11 -7.46
C GLY A 204 -28.93 5.67 -7.82
N TRP A 205 -29.31 5.63 -9.10
CA TRP A 205 -30.66 5.96 -9.56
C TRP A 205 -31.70 5.01 -8.98
N ASN A 206 -31.48 3.70 -9.11
CA ASN A 206 -32.36 2.67 -8.55
C ASN A 206 -32.50 2.79 -7.02
N ARG A 207 -31.43 3.16 -6.31
CA ARG A 207 -31.48 3.38 -4.85
C ARG A 207 -32.28 4.62 -4.48
N ARG A 208 -32.17 5.73 -5.22
CA ARG A 208 -32.97 6.95 -4.97
C ARG A 208 -34.44 6.73 -5.28
N GLU A 209 -34.76 6.02 -6.37
CA GLU A 209 -36.14 5.64 -6.69
C GLU A 209 -36.73 4.70 -5.63
N ALA A 210 -35.97 3.70 -5.18
CA ALA A 210 -36.41 2.81 -4.11
C ALA A 210 -36.62 3.54 -2.77
N LEU A 211 -35.75 4.50 -2.42
CA LEU A 211 -35.91 5.34 -1.22
C LEU A 211 -37.08 6.33 -1.35
N ALA A 212 -37.37 6.84 -2.56
CA ALA A 212 -38.51 7.71 -2.82
C ALA A 212 -39.85 6.95 -2.85
N ALA A 213 -39.82 5.65 -3.21
CA ALA A 213 -40.97 4.76 -3.19
C ALA A 213 -41.25 4.14 -1.80
N ALA A 214 -40.30 4.20 -0.88
CA ALA A 214 -40.48 3.74 0.49
C ALA A 214 -41.26 4.81 1.29
N ASP A 215 -42.52 4.53 1.63
CA ASP A 215 -43.32 5.36 2.52
C ASP A 215 -42.72 5.34 3.94
N PRO A 216 -42.27 6.48 4.50
CA PRO A 216 -41.64 6.52 5.81
C PRO A 216 -42.55 6.13 6.99
N LEU A 217 -43.86 5.96 6.78
CA LEU A 217 -44.85 5.73 7.84
C LEU A 217 -45.60 4.38 7.75
N ALA A 218 -45.22 3.46 6.87
CA ALA A 218 -45.94 2.19 6.68
C ALA A 218 -45.75 1.12 7.78
N LEU A 219 -45.19 1.46 8.95
CA LEU A 219 -44.91 0.52 10.04
C LEU A 219 -45.81 0.66 11.29
N GLU A 220 -46.90 1.43 11.24
CA GLU A 220 -47.91 1.48 12.31
C GLU A 220 -49.31 1.12 11.79
N ALA A 221 -49.53 -0.15 11.44
CA ALA A 221 -50.89 -0.70 11.30
C ALA A 221 -50.87 -2.23 11.44
N GLY A 222 -50.30 -2.73 12.53
CA GLY A 222 -50.50 -4.10 12.98
C GLY A 222 -51.29 -4.08 14.28
N GLU A 223 -52.61 -3.89 14.18
CA GLU A 223 -53.53 -4.10 15.31
C GLU A 223 -53.33 -5.52 15.84
N VAL A 224 -52.85 -5.61 17.08
CA VAL A 224 -52.92 -6.82 17.90
C VAL A 224 -54.40 -7.05 18.22
N SER A 225 -55.02 -7.98 17.50
CA SER A 225 -56.36 -8.46 17.84
C SER A 225 -56.24 -9.47 18.98
N ASP A 226 -56.44 -9.00 20.21
CA ASP A 226 -56.74 -9.85 21.37
C ASP A 226 -58.17 -10.41 21.23
N THR A 227 -58.29 -11.68 20.86
CA THR A 227 -59.40 -12.58 21.26
C THR A 227 -58.90 -14.01 21.35
#